data_AF-A0A841V7B9-F1
#
_entry.id   AF-A0A841V7B9-F1
#
_cell.length_a   1.000
_cell.length_b   1.000
_cell.length_c   1.000
_cell.angle_alpha   90.00
_cell.angle_beta   90.00
_cell.angle_gamma   90.00
#
_symmetry.space_group_name_H-M   'P 1'
#
loop_
_entity.id
_entity.type
_entity.pdbx_description
1 polymer ?
#
loop_
_entity_poly.entity_id
_entity_poly.type
_entity_poly.pdbx_seq_one_letter_code
_entity_poly.pdbx_strand_id
1 'polypeptide(L)'
;MKRLLGIVILIVAWGGFIFADPSLALDVEVGQQVQLKATNPQGVPLHENPFPSLKGRLPDGVTATVTATDREKHWLKVQIPSQQGWIIEKYVAQVLEDSVNPPPNPPINRLQLATYNVESPNFNPRDTTPDKVAEEITKHPEVILWGLEEVMDQDDLEQFTQAMGSKFTSVLGETGGQDRLAIAYDQSQLELVGSINNLSGSGGSRNPLVGKFKLLANGTEFLFMVNHFNRREEERRNQQADFVRNWSNQQSLPTIIVGDFNFDFDLNKRRGNTAFNKLNQDNILKWIQPDCLASNNCLSTQCNPNFNSILDAVFVGGTAKNWSASSSIVPFDCSKDATGFPDHRIVKAELKVS
;
A
#
# COMPACT_ATOMS: atom_id res chain seq x y z
N MET A 1 -90.92 -2.04 -8.17
CA MET A 1 -90.38 -2.37 -9.51
C MET A 1 -88.87 -2.19 -9.50
N LYS A 2 -88.15 -3.26 -9.85
CA LYS A 2 -86.77 -3.38 -10.37
C LYS A 2 -85.63 -2.54 -9.76
N ARG A 3 -84.70 -3.30 -9.16
CA ARG A 3 -83.28 -3.04 -8.92
C ARG A 3 -82.58 -2.39 -10.13
N LEU A 4 -81.62 -1.49 -9.89
CA LEU A 4 -80.34 -1.56 -10.58
C LEU A 4 -79.23 -0.86 -9.79
N LEU A 5 -78.18 -1.64 -9.61
CA LEU A 5 -76.91 -1.40 -8.94
C LEU A 5 -76.07 -0.48 -9.85
N GLY A 6 -75.59 0.65 -9.33
CA GLY A 6 -74.68 1.55 -10.04
C GLY A 6 -73.35 1.61 -9.31
N ILE A 7 -72.35 0.94 -9.87
CA ILE A 7 -70.98 0.81 -9.36
C ILE A 7 -70.30 2.19 -9.31
N VAL A 8 -69.67 2.48 -8.17
CA VAL A 8 -68.74 3.59 -7.95
C VAL A 8 -67.44 3.27 -8.68
N ILE A 9 -67.05 4.09 -9.66
CA ILE A 9 -65.68 4.11 -10.21
C ILE A 9 -65.03 5.40 -9.75
N LEU A 10 -64.15 5.28 -8.76
CA LEU A 10 -63.26 6.34 -8.31
C LEU A 10 -62.07 6.36 -9.28
N ILE A 11 -62.00 7.35 -10.18
CA ILE A 11 -60.80 7.61 -10.98
C ILE A 11 -59.84 8.41 -10.10
N VAL A 12 -58.91 7.71 -9.44
CA VAL A 12 -57.73 8.33 -8.84
C VAL A 12 -56.76 8.62 -9.98
N ALA A 13 -56.78 9.86 -10.48
CA ALA A 13 -55.75 10.35 -11.38
C ALA A 13 -54.44 10.45 -10.60
N TRP A 14 -53.57 9.45 -10.78
CA TRP A 14 -52.16 9.51 -10.42
C TRP A 14 -51.48 10.59 -11.26
N GLY A 15 -51.50 11.83 -10.77
CA GLY A 15 -50.59 12.88 -11.20
C GLY A 15 -49.20 12.58 -10.63
N GLY A 16 -48.54 11.55 -11.16
CA GLY A 16 -47.13 11.32 -10.95
C GLY A 16 -46.37 12.47 -11.59
N PHE A 17 -46.04 13.50 -10.81
CA PHE A 17 -44.88 14.32 -11.10
C PHE A 17 -43.68 13.38 -11.07
N ILE A 18 -43.24 12.96 -12.25
CA ILE A 18 -41.91 12.41 -12.44
C ILE A 18 -40.97 13.57 -12.12
N PHE A 19 -40.51 13.62 -10.87
CA PHE A 19 -39.26 14.31 -10.59
C PHE A 19 -38.23 13.62 -11.48
N ALA A 20 -37.70 14.36 -12.44
CA ALA A 20 -36.48 13.94 -13.12
C ALA A 20 -35.46 13.66 -12.02
N ASP A 21 -35.03 12.40 -11.93
CA ASP A 21 -33.96 12.03 -11.02
C ASP A 21 -32.79 12.98 -11.26
N PRO A 22 -32.23 13.61 -10.20
CA PRO A 22 -30.98 14.32 -10.35
C PRO A 22 -29.99 13.31 -10.90
N SER A 23 -29.42 13.66 -12.06
CA SER A 23 -28.38 12.93 -12.77
C SER A 23 -27.46 12.24 -11.76
N LEU A 24 -27.48 10.91 -11.74
CA LEU A 24 -26.38 10.14 -11.16
C LEU A 24 -25.11 10.70 -11.82
N ALA A 25 -24.29 11.40 -11.04
CA ALA A 25 -23.02 11.92 -11.52
C ALA A 25 -22.26 10.72 -12.09
N LEU A 26 -21.94 10.78 -13.38
CA LEU A 26 -21.24 9.73 -14.06
C LEU A 26 -19.84 9.61 -13.43
N ASP A 27 -19.61 8.55 -12.64
CA ASP A 27 -18.35 8.36 -11.94
C ASP A 27 -17.30 7.75 -12.87
N VAL A 28 -16.76 8.60 -13.75
CA VAL A 28 -15.64 8.25 -14.65
C VAL A 28 -14.34 8.79 -14.07
N GLU A 29 -13.31 7.95 -14.09
CA GLU A 29 -11.94 8.28 -13.70
C GLU A 29 -10.99 8.27 -14.90
N VAL A 30 -9.91 9.04 -14.80
CA VAL A 30 -8.83 9.03 -15.79
C VAL A 30 -8.21 7.63 -15.85
N GLY A 31 -8.01 7.12 -17.07
CA GLY A 31 -7.49 5.78 -17.35
C GLY A 31 -8.57 4.75 -17.67
N GLN A 32 -9.84 5.02 -17.38
CA GLN A 32 -10.94 4.09 -17.71
C GLN A 32 -11.29 4.11 -19.20
N GLN A 33 -11.83 2.98 -19.68
CA GLN A 33 -12.46 2.93 -21.01
C GLN A 33 -13.94 3.24 -20.90
N VAL A 34 -14.49 3.93 -21.89
CA VAL A 34 -15.91 4.26 -22.00
C VAL A 34 -16.42 3.87 -23.39
N GLN A 35 -17.62 3.31 -23.46
CA GLN A 35 -18.34 3.19 -24.71
C GLN A 35 -19.15 4.45 -24.94
N LEU A 36 -18.99 5.04 -26.12
CA LEU A 36 -19.68 6.27 -26.48
C LEU A 36 -20.98 5.97 -27.23
N LYS A 37 -21.98 6.81 -27.01
CA LYS A 37 -23.28 6.75 -27.70
C LYS A 37 -23.64 8.10 -28.28
N ALA A 38 -23.77 8.16 -29.59
CA ALA A 38 -24.22 9.34 -30.30
C ALA A 38 -25.72 9.56 -30.07
N THR A 39 -26.12 10.83 -29.97
CA THR A 39 -27.54 11.21 -29.88
C THR A 39 -28.17 11.44 -31.26
N ASN A 40 -27.39 11.36 -32.33
CA ASN A 40 -27.85 11.49 -33.71
C ASN A 40 -26.89 10.77 -34.70
N PRO A 41 -27.29 10.60 -35.98
CA PRO A 41 -26.51 9.84 -36.96
C PRO A 41 -25.14 10.43 -37.34
N GLN A 42 -24.81 11.66 -36.92
CA GLN A 42 -23.52 12.27 -37.26
C GLN A 42 -22.38 11.77 -36.36
N GLY A 43 -22.68 11.11 -35.24
CA GLY A 43 -21.68 10.66 -34.26
C GLY A 43 -21.48 11.64 -33.10
N VAL A 44 -20.62 11.25 -32.16
CA VAL A 44 -20.34 11.99 -30.92
C VAL A 44 -19.46 13.22 -31.23
N PRO A 45 -19.90 14.45 -30.90
CA PRO A 45 -19.08 15.66 -31.07
C PRO A 45 -17.73 15.55 -30.36
N LEU A 46 -16.65 15.85 -31.08
CA LEU A 46 -15.28 15.89 -30.55
C LEU A 46 -14.76 17.33 -30.59
N HIS A 47 -14.22 17.80 -29.47
CA HIS A 47 -13.81 19.19 -29.27
C HIS A 47 -12.29 19.34 -29.04
N GLU A 48 -11.74 20.51 -29.33
CA GLU A 48 -10.33 20.84 -29.05
C GLU A 48 -10.08 21.07 -27.56
N ASN A 49 -11.03 21.73 -26.89
CA ASN A 49 -10.94 22.19 -25.52
C ASN A 49 -12.18 21.76 -24.70
N PRO A 50 -12.15 21.81 -23.35
CA PRO A 50 -13.29 21.49 -22.48
C PRO A 50 -14.33 22.63 -22.45
N PHE A 51 -14.72 23.09 -23.64
CA PHE A 51 -15.77 24.07 -23.92
C PHE A 51 -16.13 23.97 -25.42
N PRO A 52 -17.28 24.50 -25.87
CA PRO A 52 -17.72 24.37 -27.27
C PRO A 52 -16.68 24.81 -28.31
N SER A 53 -15.97 23.83 -28.87
CA SER A 53 -14.86 24.01 -29.83
C SER A 53 -14.77 22.82 -30.80
N LEU A 54 -15.86 22.59 -31.56
CA LEU A 54 -16.02 21.39 -32.39
C LEU A 54 -14.90 21.27 -33.44
N LYS A 55 -14.21 20.12 -33.47
CA LYS A 55 -13.16 19.81 -34.45
C LYS A 55 -13.41 18.56 -35.28
N GLY A 56 -14.39 17.75 -34.87
CA GLY A 56 -14.68 16.48 -35.53
C GLY A 56 -15.74 15.71 -34.79
N ARG A 57 -15.91 14.44 -35.17
CA ARG A 57 -16.84 13.53 -34.53
C ARG A 57 -16.24 12.14 -34.40
N LEU A 58 -16.63 11.45 -33.33
CA LEU A 58 -16.35 10.04 -33.10
C LEU A 58 -17.53 9.18 -33.59
N PRO A 59 -17.29 7.99 -34.16
CA PRO A 59 -18.35 7.06 -34.53
C PRO A 59 -19.22 6.66 -33.33
N ASP A 60 -20.48 6.32 -33.59
CA ASP A 60 -21.37 5.74 -32.56
C ASP A 60 -20.87 4.36 -32.12
N GLY A 61 -21.05 4.04 -30.83
CA GLY A 61 -20.66 2.76 -30.23
C GLY A 61 -19.16 2.54 -30.05
N VAL A 62 -18.32 3.53 -30.38
CA VAL A 62 -16.86 3.41 -30.25
C VAL A 62 -16.43 3.37 -28.78
N THR A 63 -15.41 2.56 -28.50
CA THR A 63 -14.71 2.55 -27.21
C THR A 63 -13.57 3.56 -27.22
N ALA A 64 -13.46 4.36 -26.16
CA ALA A 64 -12.40 5.35 -25.99
C ALA A 64 -11.85 5.34 -24.56
N THR A 65 -10.57 5.67 -24.39
CA THR A 65 -9.93 5.81 -23.07
C THR A 65 -10.05 7.24 -22.58
N VAL A 66 -10.45 7.45 -21.32
CA VAL A 66 -10.49 8.77 -20.69
C VAL A 66 -9.07 9.13 -20.25
N THR A 67 -8.60 10.30 -20.69
CA THR A 67 -7.21 10.77 -20.47
C THR A 67 -7.15 12.03 -19.62
N ALA A 68 -8.25 12.75 -19.47
CA ALA A 68 -8.40 13.89 -18.56
C ALA A 68 -9.89 14.21 -18.34
N THR A 69 -10.19 14.93 -17.27
CA THR A 69 -11.52 15.50 -16.98
C THR A 69 -11.39 16.98 -16.62
N ASP A 70 -12.46 17.75 -16.78
CA ASP A 70 -12.54 19.07 -16.15
C ASP A 70 -12.94 18.96 -14.66
N ARG A 71 -12.94 20.10 -13.95
CA ARG A 71 -13.17 20.13 -12.48
C ARG A 71 -14.51 19.52 -12.06
N GLU A 72 -15.52 19.58 -12.92
CA GLU A 72 -16.88 19.09 -12.65
C GLU A 72 -17.18 17.75 -13.31
N LYS A 73 -16.19 17.13 -13.99
CA LYS A 73 -16.34 15.93 -14.82
C LYS A 73 -17.43 16.04 -15.91
N HIS A 74 -17.82 17.26 -16.28
CA HIS A 74 -18.75 17.52 -17.39
C HIS A 74 -18.07 17.32 -18.75
N TRP A 75 -16.77 17.64 -18.83
CA TRP A 75 -15.96 17.42 -20.02
C TRP A 75 -14.96 16.30 -19.79
N LEU A 76 -14.97 15.33 -20.69
CA LEU A 76 -14.06 14.18 -20.67
C LEU A 76 -13.15 14.24 -21.90
N LYS A 77 -11.84 14.24 -21.70
CA LYS A 77 -10.88 14.10 -22.80
C LYS A 77 -10.73 12.62 -23.09
N VAL A 78 -11.13 12.20 -24.28
CA VAL A 78 -11.08 10.80 -24.70
C VAL A 78 -10.08 10.58 -25.82
N GLN A 79 -9.52 9.38 -25.88
CA GLN A 79 -8.57 8.94 -26.89
C GLN A 79 -9.03 7.62 -27.52
N ILE A 80 -9.00 7.59 -28.85
CA ILE A 80 -9.07 6.38 -29.66
C ILE A 80 -7.79 6.28 -30.52
N PRO A 81 -7.48 5.15 -31.17
CA PRO A 81 -6.23 5.01 -31.93
C PRO A 81 -5.99 6.08 -33.00
N SER A 82 -7.04 6.63 -33.61
CA SER A 82 -6.93 7.59 -34.72
C SER A 82 -7.04 9.07 -34.31
N GLN A 83 -7.59 9.38 -33.14
CA GLN A 83 -7.84 10.76 -32.71
C GLN A 83 -8.11 10.87 -31.21
N GLN A 84 -7.93 12.08 -30.68
CA GLN A 84 -8.26 12.44 -29.29
C GLN A 84 -8.99 13.78 -29.22
N GLY A 85 -9.75 14.04 -28.16
CA GLY A 85 -10.40 15.32 -27.95
C GLY A 85 -11.40 15.28 -26.79
N TRP A 86 -12.05 16.40 -26.54
CA TRP A 86 -13.02 16.53 -25.46
C TRP A 86 -14.42 16.17 -25.94
N ILE A 87 -15.16 15.44 -25.11
CA ILE A 87 -16.58 15.16 -25.25
C ILE A 87 -17.32 15.64 -23.99
N ILE A 88 -18.63 15.80 -24.12
CA ILE A 88 -19.53 16.03 -22.99
C ILE A 88 -19.90 14.66 -22.40
N GLU A 89 -19.86 14.51 -21.08
CA GLU A 89 -20.14 13.29 -20.30
C GLU A 89 -21.44 12.58 -20.71
N LYS A 90 -22.46 13.32 -21.15
CA LYS A 90 -23.73 12.76 -21.64
C LYS A 90 -23.60 11.78 -22.83
N TYR A 91 -22.47 11.81 -23.54
CA TYR A 91 -22.19 10.90 -24.66
C TYR A 91 -21.56 9.58 -24.21
N VAL A 92 -21.28 9.40 -22.92
CA VAL A 92 -20.88 8.11 -22.35
C VAL A 92 -22.13 7.26 -22.15
N ALA A 93 -22.20 6.14 -22.87
CA ALA A 93 -23.28 5.17 -22.72
C ALA A 93 -23.04 4.24 -21.52
N GLN A 94 -21.79 3.80 -21.38
CA GLN A 94 -21.33 2.95 -20.29
C GLN A 94 -19.83 3.15 -20.08
N VAL A 95 -19.39 3.10 -18.83
CA VAL A 95 -17.98 2.90 -18.51
C VAL A 95 -17.70 1.42 -18.72
N LEU A 96 -16.77 1.10 -19.61
CA LEU A 96 -16.38 -0.26 -19.90
C LEU A 96 -15.42 -0.73 -18.81
N GLU A 97 -15.85 -1.71 -18.05
CA GLU A 97 -15.01 -2.40 -17.08
C GLU A 97 -13.98 -3.25 -17.82
N ASP A 98 -12.82 -2.68 -18.11
CA ASP A 98 -11.61 -3.43 -18.44
C ASP A 98 -10.49 -3.04 -17.44
N SER A 99 -10.34 -3.91 -16.44
CA SER A 99 -9.17 -4.12 -15.55
C SER A 99 -8.44 -2.93 -14.90
N VAL A 100 -9.08 -1.78 -14.65
CA VAL A 100 -8.50 -0.71 -13.80
C VAL A 100 -9.29 -0.46 -12.51
N ASN A 101 -10.42 -1.13 -12.33
CA ASN A 101 -10.84 -1.53 -11.00
C ASN A 101 -10.64 -3.05 -10.94
N PRO A 102 -9.94 -3.60 -9.93
CA PRO A 102 -10.30 -4.93 -9.46
C PRO A 102 -11.82 -4.93 -9.22
N PRO A 103 -12.49 -6.08 -9.03
CA PRO A 103 -13.80 -6.05 -8.35
C PRO A 103 -13.69 -5.13 -7.11
N PRO A 104 -14.79 -4.67 -6.46
CA PRO A 104 -14.67 -4.44 -5.02
C PRO A 104 -14.11 -5.75 -4.50
N ASN A 105 -12.79 -5.78 -4.30
CA ASN A 105 -12.09 -6.94 -3.87
C ASN A 105 -12.86 -7.24 -2.59
N PRO A 106 -13.58 -8.36 -2.48
CA PRO A 106 -14.33 -8.63 -1.26
C PRO A 106 -13.32 -8.38 -0.16
N PRO A 107 -13.53 -7.36 0.70
CA PRO A 107 -12.47 -6.61 1.38
C PRO A 107 -11.42 -7.62 1.75
N ILE A 108 -10.34 -7.64 0.96
CA ILE A 108 -9.48 -8.79 1.08
C ILE A 108 -8.90 -8.57 2.46
N ASN A 109 -9.18 -9.50 3.37
CA ASN A 109 -8.57 -9.55 4.67
C ASN A 109 -7.07 -9.85 4.49
N ARG A 110 -6.33 -9.04 3.75
CA ARG A 110 -4.92 -9.20 3.43
C ARG A 110 -4.21 -7.91 3.75
N LEU A 111 -3.14 -8.06 4.51
CA LEU A 111 -2.17 -7.01 4.75
C LEU A 111 -0.96 -7.30 3.86
N GLN A 112 -0.74 -6.43 2.88
CA GLN A 112 0.47 -6.44 2.05
C GLN A 112 1.43 -5.41 2.64
N LEU A 113 2.49 -5.88 3.28
CA LEU A 113 3.41 -5.02 4.01
C LEU A 113 4.85 -5.27 3.61
N ALA A 114 5.73 -4.32 3.92
CA ALA A 114 7.15 -4.45 3.69
C ALA A 114 7.97 -3.78 4.80
N THR A 115 9.22 -4.23 4.93
CA THR A 115 10.28 -3.55 5.69
C THR A 115 11.44 -3.23 4.75
N TYR A 116 12.06 -2.08 4.93
CA TYR A 116 13.13 -1.62 4.05
C TYR A 116 14.09 -0.67 4.77
N ASN A 117 15.29 -1.15 5.05
CA ASN A 117 16.40 -0.31 5.45
C ASN A 117 16.85 0.54 4.23
N VAL A 118 16.68 1.86 4.33
CA VAL A 118 16.91 2.80 3.22
C VAL A 118 18.29 3.47 3.26
N GLU A 119 19.10 3.18 4.28
CA GLU A 119 20.47 3.68 4.49
C GLU A 119 20.65 5.21 4.34
N SER A 120 20.47 5.95 5.43
CA SER A 120 20.63 7.41 5.37
C SER A 120 22.03 7.81 4.87
N PRO A 121 22.18 8.89 4.08
CA PRO A 121 23.49 9.34 3.56
C PRO A 121 24.44 9.90 4.64
N ASN A 122 24.04 9.86 5.91
CA ASN A 122 24.66 10.61 6.98
C ASN A 122 26.11 10.20 7.30
N PHE A 123 26.46 8.91 7.17
CA PHE A 123 27.81 8.43 7.50
C PHE A 123 28.74 8.32 6.29
N ASN A 124 28.17 8.31 5.10
CA ASN A 124 28.89 8.22 3.85
C ASN A 124 28.15 9.05 2.78
N PRO A 125 28.69 10.17 2.27
CA PRO A 125 28.04 10.92 1.20
C PRO A 125 27.97 10.18 -0.14
N ARG A 126 28.45 8.92 -0.20
CA ARG A 126 28.25 7.97 -1.30
C ARG A 126 27.22 6.87 -0.98
N ASP A 127 26.54 6.97 0.17
CA ASP A 127 25.44 6.09 0.51
C ASP A 127 24.23 6.38 -0.38
N THR A 128 23.10 5.82 0.01
CA THR A 128 21.84 5.97 -0.69
C THR A 128 21.40 7.43 -0.86
N THR A 129 20.86 7.72 -2.06
CA THR A 129 20.15 8.95 -2.37
C THR A 129 18.63 8.74 -2.35
N PRO A 130 17.85 9.68 -1.79
CA PRO A 130 16.40 9.53 -1.65
C PRO A 130 15.62 9.24 -2.95
N ASP A 131 16.07 9.75 -4.10
CA ASP A 131 15.42 9.47 -5.39
C ASP A 131 15.52 8.00 -5.80
N LYS A 132 16.58 7.29 -5.38
CA LYS A 132 16.77 5.86 -5.68
C LYS A 132 15.95 4.96 -4.77
N VAL A 133 15.82 5.33 -3.51
CA VAL A 133 14.85 4.67 -2.60
C VAL A 133 13.44 4.81 -3.18
N ALA A 134 13.05 6.03 -3.55
CA ALA A 134 11.76 6.31 -4.17
C ALA A 134 11.56 5.48 -5.46
N GLU A 135 12.58 5.40 -6.32
CA GLU A 135 12.54 4.57 -7.53
C GLU A 135 12.21 3.10 -7.22
N GLU A 136 12.86 2.48 -6.22
CA GLU A 136 12.55 1.10 -5.81
C GLU A 136 11.16 0.97 -5.19
N ILE A 137 10.74 1.92 -4.36
CA ILE A 137 9.40 1.95 -3.77
C ILE A 137 8.31 1.93 -4.85
N THR A 138 8.45 2.71 -5.93
CA THR A 138 7.43 2.76 -7.01
C THR A 138 7.18 1.41 -7.69
N LYS A 139 8.10 0.45 -7.56
CA LYS A 139 7.98 -0.90 -8.15
C LYS A 139 7.09 -1.83 -7.32
N HIS A 140 6.62 -1.36 -6.16
CA HIS A 140 5.84 -2.14 -5.20
C HIS A 140 4.50 -1.48 -4.82
N PRO A 141 3.64 -1.13 -5.81
CA PRO A 141 2.36 -0.48 -5.55
C PRO A 141 1.37 -1.36 -4.77
N GLU A 142 1.64 -2.66 -4.64
CA GLU A 142 0.83 -3.58 -3.84
C GLU A 142 1.05 -3.43 -2.33
N VAL A 143 2.14 -2.82 -1.88
CA VAL A 143 2.44 -2.71 -0.45
C VAL A 143 1.64 -1.55 0.14
N ILE A 144 0.80 -1.84 1.15
CA ILE A 144 -0.09 -0.88 1.80
C ILE A 144 0.42 -0.37 3.15
N LEU A 145 1.46 -1.01 3.70
CA LEU A 145 2.05 -0.70 5.00
C LEU A 145 3.56 -0.94 4.97
N TRP A 146 4.33 0.12 5.17
CA TRP A 146 5.79 0.11 5.14
C TRP A 146 6.34 0.37 6.54
N GLY A 147 7.30 -0.45 6.97
CA GLY A 147 8.28 -0.09 7.98
C GLY A 147 9.57 0.31 7.30
N LEU A 148 10.12 1.47 7.65
CA LEU A 148 11.37 1.96 7.07
C LEU A 148 12.40 2.21 8.18
N GLU A 149 13.65 1.91 7.88
CA GLU A 149 14.79 2.02 8.78
C GLU A 149 15.84 2.93 8.14
N GLU A 150 16.57 3.69 8.97
CA GLU A 150 17.60 4.63 8.50
C GLU A 150 17.06 5.78 7.64
N VAL A 151 15.87 6.27 7.97
CA VAL A 151 15.31 7.47 7.33
C VAL A 151 15.99 8.71 7.92
N MET A 152 16.61 9.54 7.07
CA MET A 152 17.36 10.72 7.52
C MET A 152 16.44 11.73 8.21
N ASP A 153 15.45 12.18 7.44
CA ASP A 153 14.55 13.22 7.86
C ASP A 153 13.18 13.20 7.21
N GLN A 154 12.43 14.26 7.49
CA GLN A 154 11.05 14.39 7.08
C GLN A 154 10.96 14.66 5.56
N ASP A 155 11.96 15.33 4.97
CA ASP A 155 11.96 15.63 3.53
C ASP A 155 12.20 14.32 2.75
N ASP A 156 13.14 13.49 3.20
CA ASP A 156 13.35 12.14 2.66
C ASP A 156 12.09 11.27 2.78
N LEU A 157 11.47 11.24 3.97
CA LEU A 157 10.25 10.48 4.20
C LEU A 157 9.09 10.95 3.31
N GLU A 158 8.95 12.26 3.10
CA GLU A 158 7.93 12.82 2.20
C GLU A 158 8.16 12.38 0.76
N GLN A 159 9.40 12.36 0.29
CA GLN A 159 9.74 11.84 -1.04
C GLN A 159 9.37 10.35 -1.18
N PHE A 160 9.68 9.52 -0.17
CA PHE A 160 9.32 8.10 -0.18
C PHE A 160 7.81 7.92 -0.17
N THR A 161 7.10 8.67 0.67
CA THR A 161 5.63 8.60 0.80
C THR A 161 4.94 9.02 -0.49
N GLN A 162 5.46 10.05 -1.17
CA GLN A 162 4.96 10.44 -2.50
C GLN A 162 5.15 9.32 -3.54
N ALA A 163 6.27 8.60 -3.48
CA ALA A 163 6.54 7.47 -4.37
C ALA A 163 5.61 6.26 -4.10
N MET A 164 5.17 6.06 -2.85
CA MET A 164 4.17 5.04 -2.50
C MET A 164 2.78 5.39 -3.06
N GLY A 165 2.47 6.68 -3.19
CA GLY A 165 1.27 7.18 -3.88
C GLY A 165 0.45 8.15 -3.03
N SER A 166 -0.49 8.84 -3.68
CA SER A 166 -1.24 9.97 -3.08
C SER A 166 -2.17 9.60 -1.92
N LYS A 167 -2.37 8.31 -1.66
CA LYS A 167 -3.19 7.81 -0.55
C LYS A 167 -2.35 7.50 0.70
N PHE A 168 -1.03 7.55 0.58
CA PHE A 168 -0.14 7.29 1.69
C PHE A 168 -0.01 8.51 2.60
N THR A 169 0.09 8.21 3.89
CA THR A 169 0.64 9.12 4.89
C THR A 169 1.74 8.40 5.64
N SER A 170 2.52 9.15 6.42
CA SER A 170 3.69 8.61 7.10
C SER A 170 3.96 9.31 8.42
N VAL A 171 4.63 8.61 9.33
CA VAL A 171 5.14 9.15 10.58
C VAL A 171 6.60 8.77 10.75
N LEU A 172 7.43 9.79 10.98
CA LEU A 172 8.83 9.64 11.33
C LEU A 172 8.97 9.54 12.85
N GLY A 173 9.78 8.59 13.31
CA GLY A 173 10.09 8.43 14.73
C GLY A 173 10.95 9.57 15.27
N GLU A 174 10.99 9.70 16.59
CA GLU A 174 11.69 10.80 17.27
C GLU A 174 13.11 10.42 17.76
N THR A 175 13.52 9.17 17.57
CA THR A 175 14.78 8.62 18.09
C THR A 175 15.64 8.03 16.98
N GLY A 176 16.95 7.91 17.22
CA GLY A 176 17.92 7.46 16.22
C GLY A 176 18.80 8.55 15.63
N GLY A 177 18.60 9.82 16.01
CA GLY A 177 19.33 10.94 15.42
C GLY A 177 18.95 11.11 13.97
N GLN A 178 19.92 10.96 13.07
CA GLN A 178 19.74 11.02 11.62
C GLN A 178 19.50 9.65 10.97
N ASP A 179 19.35 8.58 11.74
CA ASP A 179 18.87 7.30 11.20
C ASP A 179 17.62 6.89 11.96
N ARG A 180 16.46 7.35 11.48
CA ARG A 180 15.21 7.17 12.19
C ARG A 180 14.41 6.02 11.61
N LEU A 181 13.47 5.55 12.42
CA LEU A 181 12.45 4.60 11.96
C LEU A 181 11.25 5.38 11.45
N ALA A 182 10.58 4.87 10.43
CA ALA A 182 9.33 5.46 9.95
C ALA A 182 8.29 4.36 9.67
N ILE A 183 7.02 4.76 9.74
CA ILE A 183 5.89 3.95 9.28
C ILE A 183 5.15 4.76 8.22
N ALA A 184 4.89 4.17 7.05
CA ALA A 184 4.03 4.76 6.02
C ALA A 184 2.91 3.79 5.64
N TYR A 185 1.70 4.30 5.41
CA TYR A 185 0.53 3.46 5.21
C TYR A 185 -0.52 4.09 4.30
N ASP A 186 -1.23 3.25 3.54
CA ASP A 186 -2.35 3.63 2.68
C ASP A 186 -3.59 3.93 3.53
N GLN A 187 -3.98 5.21 3.61
CA GLN A 187 -5.12 5.67 4.40
C GLN A 187 -6.48 5.20 3.85
N SER A 188 -6.52 4.71 2.61
CA SER A 188 -7.74 4.11 2.04
C SER A 188 -7.97 2.68 2.51
N GLN A 189 -6.97 2.04 3.12
CA GLN A 189 -7.05 0.67 3.61
C GLN A 189 -6.81 0.55 5.12
N LEU A 190 -6.04 1.47 5.70
CA LEU A 190 -5.64 1.44 7.10
C LEU A 190 -6.00 2.74 7.82
N GLU A 191 -6.55 2.59 9.01
CA GLU A 191 -6.75 3.68 9.97
C GLU A 191 -5.72 3.56 11.10
N LEU A 192 -4.97 4.63 11.38
CA LEU A 192 -4.16 4.73 12.59
C LEU A 192 -5.08 5.08 13.76
N VAL A 193 -5.16 4.17 14.74
CA VAL A 193 -5.99 4.32 15.93
C VAL A 193 -5.15 4.92 17.06
N GLY A 194 -5.25 6.23 17.25
CA GLY A 194 -4.48 6.97 18.26
C GLY A 194 -3.17 7.53 17.69
N SER A 195 -2.09 7.47 18.47
CA SER A 195 -0.76 7.94 18.08
C SER A 195 0.22 6.81 17.85
N ILE A 196 1.22 7.07 17.01
CA ILE A 196 2.44 6.26 16.94
C ILE A 196 3.35 6.65 18.11
N ASN A 197 4.04 5.67 18.70
CA ASN A 197 4.88 5.86 19.88
C ASN A 197 6.27 5.25 19.68
N ASN A 198 7.31 5.93 20.17
CA ASN A 198 8.65 5.36 20.35
C ASN A 198 8.73 4.65 21.72
N LEU A 199 8.99 3.34 21.72
CA LEU A 199 9.09 2.58 22.96
C LEU A 199 10.47 2.75 23.61
N SER A 200 10.53 3.51 24.70
CA SER A 200 11.74 3.67 25.51
C SER A 200 12.15 2.38 26.23
N GLY A 201 13.44 2.23 26.53
CA GLY A 201 13.95 1.12 27.36
C GLY A 201 14.33 -0.13 26.58
N SER A 202 14.27 -0.10 25.25
CA SER A 202 14.77 -1.19 24.39
C SER A 202 16.30 -1.37 24.44
N GLY A 203 17.00 -0.33 24.91
CA GLY A 203 18.46 -0.28 24.95
C GLY A 203 19.09 0.25 23.67
N GLY A 204 18.39 0.28 22.52
CA GLY A 204 18.93 0.74 21.23
C GLY A 204 19.15 2.25 21.10
N SER A 205 19.82 2.70 20.02
CA SER A 205 19.86 4.11 19.62
C SER A 205 18.54 4.57 19.00
N ARG A 206 17.82 3.63 18.37
CA ARG A 206 16.51 3.79 17.76
C ARG A 206 15.52 3.00 18.60
N ASN A 207 14.61 3.70 19.26
CA ASN A 207 13.54 3.06 20.00
C ASN A 207 12.52 2.48 19.01
N PRO A 208 12.02 1.24 19.22
CA PRO A 208 10.99 0.65 18.37
C PRO A 208 9.82 1.61 18.16
N LEU A 209 9.39 1.77 16.91
CA LEU A 209 8.30 2.65 16.54
C LEU A 209 7.03 1.81 16.38
N VAL A 210 5.98 2.13 17.13
CA VAL A 210 4.75 1.31 17.15
C VAL A 210 3.51 2.15 16.90
N GLY A 211 2.67 1.70 15.97
CA GLY A 211 1.32 2.21 15.75
C GLY A 211 0.27 1.12 15.96
N LYS A 212 -0.90 1.52 16.46
CA LYS A 212 -2.10 0.67 16.44
C LYS A 212 -2.87 0.97 15.16
N PHE A 213 -3.10 -0.03 14.34
CA PHE A 213 -3.80 0.09 13.07
C PHE A 213 -5.10 -0.69 13.09
N LYS A 214 -6.06 -0.22 12.29
CA LYS A 214 -7.29 -0.93 11.98
C LYS A 214 -7.37 -1.12 10.47
N LEU A 215 -7.53 -2.37 10.05
CA LEU A 215 -7.80 -2.72 8.66
C LEU A 215 -9.25 -2.35 8.33
N LEU A 216 -9.46 -1.37 7.45
CA LEU A 216 -10.79 -0.85 7.13
C LEU A 216 -11.70 -1.92 6.50
N ALA A 217 -11.10 -2.85 5.77
CA ALA A 217 -11.78 -3.95 5.09
C ALA A 217 -12.67 -4.79 6.04
N ASN A 218 -12.21 -5.09 7.25
CA ASN A 218 -12.91 -5.99 8.18
C ASN A 218 -12.92 -5.52 9.64
N GLY A 219 -12.33 -4.35 9.92
CA GLY A 219 -12.24 -3.78 11.26
C GLY A 219 -11.22 -4.43 12.19
N THR A 220 -10.37 -5.35 11.71
CA THR A 220 -9.33 -5.97 12.55
C THR A 220 -8.33 -4.93 13.02
N GLU A 221 -8.13 -4.85 14.33
CA GLU A 221 -7.09 -4.02 14.94
C GLU A 221 -5.84 -4.84 15.23
N PHE A 222 -4.67 -4.25 14.98
CA PHE A 222 -3.36 -4.85 15.23
C PHE A 222 -2.32 -3.79 15.59
N LEU A 223 -1.20 -4.22 16.16
CA LEU A 223 -0.05 -3.37 16.41
C LEU A 223 1.02 -3.64 15.35
N PHE A 224 1.54 -2.59 14.71
CA PHE A 224 2.65 -2.65 13.78
C PHE A 224 3.87 -1.98 14.39
N MET A 225 4.98 -2.71 14.46
CA MET A 225 6.23 -2.26 15.06
C MET A 225 7.36 -2.30 14.03
N VAL A 226 8.12 -1.21 13.94
CA VAL A 226 9.38 -1.14 13.19
C VAL A 226 10.55 -1.11 14.15
N ASN A 227 11.62 -1.81 13.83
CA ASN A 227 12.84 -1.89 14.65
C ASN A 227 14.08 -1.69 13.79
N HIS A 228 15.16 -1.24 14.41
CA HIS A 228 16.50 -1.44 13.87
C HIS A 228 17.46 -1.81 15.01
N PHE A 229 17.93 -3.05 15.00
CA PHE A 229 18.73 -3.59 16.10
C PHE A 229 20.20 -3.23 15.95
N ASN A 230 20.95 -3.20 17.05
CA ASN A 230 22.35 -2.83 17.03
C ASN A 230 23.20 -3.88 16.28
N ARG A 231 23.91 -3.46 15.24
CA ARG A 231 24.84 -4.32 14.48
C ARG A 231 26.06 -4.76 15.30
N ARG A 232 26.75 -3.81 15.94
CA ARG A 232 28.13 -3.97 16.45
C ARG A 232 28.20 -4.54 17.87
N GLU A 233 27.19 -4.28 18.70
CA GLU A 233 27.16 -4.64 20.12
C GLU A 233 26.18 -5.81 20.34
N GLU A 234 26.71 -7.03 20.41
CA GLU A 234 25.88 -8.24 20.57
C GLU A 234 25.00 -8.21 21.82
N GLU A 235 25.54 -7.80 22.97
CA GLU A 235 24.77 -7.77 24.22
C GLU A 235 23.56 -6.84 24.09
N ARG A 236 23.76 -5.66 23.49
CA ARG A 236 22.71 -4.67 23.26
C ARG A 236 21.65 -5.19 22.31
N ARG A 237 22.05 -5.86 21.23
CA ARG A 237 21.13 -6.53 20.29
C ARG A 237 20.31 -7.62 20.99
N ASN A 238 20.93 -8.39 21.87
CA ASN A 238 20.23 -9.41 22.66
C ASN A 238 19.22 -8.81 23.64
N GLN A 239 19.56 -7.69 24.28
CA GLN A 239 18.63 -6.93 25.13
C GLN A 239 17.43 -6.39 24.33
N GLN A 240 17.66 -5.89 23.11
CA GLN A 240 16.59 -5.45 22.21
C GLN A 240 15.65 -6.61 21.83
N ALA A 241 16.20 -7.81 21.57
CA ALA A 241 15.39 -9.00 21.30
C ALA A 241 14.53 -9.39 22.50
N ASP A 242 15.09 -9.41 23.70
CA ASP A 242 14.34 -9.70 24.92
C ASP A 242 13.24 -8.65 25.16
N PHE A 243 13.54 -7.37 24.91
CA PHE A 243 12.56 -6.28 25.03
C PHE A 243 11.37 -6.48 24.09
N VAL A 244 11.62 -6.66 22.78
CA VAL A 244 10.57 -6.81 21.77
C VAL A 244 9.71 -8.04 22.05
N ARG A 245 10.34 -9.16 22.42
CA ARG A 245 9.65 -10.38 22.80
C ARG A 245 8.76 -10.18 24.03
N ASN A 246 9.30 -9.60 25.10
CA ASN A 246 8.55 -9.37 26.34
C ASN A 246 7.39 -8.38 26.13
N TRP A 247 7.63 -7.30 25.37
CA TRP A 247 6.60 -6.36 24.97
C TRP A 247 5.49 -7.06 24.20
N SER A 248 5.83 -7.88 23.18
CA SER A 248 4.81 -8.58 22.39
C SER A 248 4.00 -9.57 23.21
N ASN A 249 4.58 -10.19 24.23
CA ASN A 249 3.89 -11.13 25.12
C ASN A 249 2.85 -10.45 26.03
N GLN A 250 2.96 -9.13 26.23
CA GLN A 250 2.03 -8.35 27.04
C GLN A 250 0.85 -7.81 26.22
N GLN A 251 0.87 -7.96 24.89
CA GLN A 251 -0.18 -7.41 24.03
C GLN A 251 -1.36 -8.37 23.90
N SER A 252 -2.57 -7.81 23.99
CA SER A 252 -3.82 -8.52 23.70
C SER A 252 -4.19 -8.47 22.22
N LEU A 253 -3.70 -7.46 21.49
CA LEU A 253 -3.88 -7.33 20.05
C LEU A 253 -2.87 -8.18 19.27
N PRO A 254 -3.22 -8.65 18.06
CA PRO A 254 -2.23 -9.21 17.14
C PRO A 254 -1.09 -8.21 16.91
N THR A 255 0.15 -8.71 16.88
CA THR A 255 1.34 -7.88 16.62
C THR A 255 1.99 -8.31 15.32
N ILE A 256 2.44 -7.33 14.54
CA ILE A 256 3.31 -7.48 13.37
C ILE A 256 4.56 -6.67 13.67
N ILE A 257 5.71 -7.31 13.60
CA ILE A 257 7.00 -6.73 14.00
C ILE A 257 7.95 -6.90 12.82
N VAL A 258 8.41 -5.78 12.28
CA VAL A 258 9.32 -5.72 11.15
C VAL A 258 10.58 -4.95 11.53
N GLY A 259 11.59 -5.02 10.68
CA GLY A 259 12.88 -4.41 10.97
C GLY A 259 14.04 -5.06 10.24
N ASP A 260 15.15 -4.33 10.16
CA ASP A 260 16.48 -4.89 10.18
C ASP A 260 16.86 -5.23 11.63
N PHE A 261 16.93 -6.53 11.91
CA PHE A 261 17.23 -7.05 13.23
C PHE A 261 18.71 -7.39 13.43
N ASN A 262 19.54 -7.22 12.40
CA ASN A 262 20.94 -7.61 12.43
C ASN A 262 21.13 -9.05 12.93
N PHE A 263 20.27 -9.96 12.46
CA PHE A 263 20.23 -11.35 12.94
C PHE A 263 21.31 -12.24 12.35
N ASP A 264 21.93 -11.84 11.25
CA ASP A 264 22.92 -12.65 10.53
C ASP A 264 22.42 -14.08 10.30
N PHE A 265 21.16 -14.27 9.89
CA PHE A 265 20.65 -15.60 9.58
C PHE A 265 21.37 -16.15 8.36
N ASP A 266 22.37 -17.00 8.61
CA ASP A 266 23.28 -17.57 7.63
C ASP A 266 22.51 -18.54 6.72
N LEU A 267 22.43 -18.22 5.43
CA LEU A 267 21.66 -18.97 4.45
C LEU A 267 22.23 -20.38 4.18
N ASN A 268 23.52 -20.60 4.45
CA ASN A 268 24.15 -21.91 4.31
C ASN A 268 23.90 -22.77 5.55
N LYS A 269 24.07 -22.19 6.75
CA LYS A 269 23.94 -22.91 8.03
C LYS A 269 22.51 -22.98 8.55
N ARG A 270 21.60 -22.18 7.99
CA ARG A 270 20.19 -22.06 8.40
C ARG A 270 20.03 -21.73 9.88
N ARG A 271 20.84 -20.78 10.36
CA ARG A 271 20.80 -20.32 11.76
C ARG A 271 21.11 -18.84 11.85
N GLY A 272 20.41 -18.13 12.73
CA GLY A 272 20.73 -16.77 13.14
C GLY A 272 21.59 -16.71 14.39
N ASN A 273 21.89 -15.49 14.81
CA ASN A 273 22.63 -15.20 16.04
C ASN A 273 21.74 -15.36 17.30
N THR A 274 22.30 -15.04 18.47
CA THR A 274 21.63 -15.17 19.78
C THR A 274 20.29 -14.42 19.83
N ALA A 275 20.22 -13.22 19.25
CA ALA A 275 19.01 -12.40 19.23
C ALA A 275 17.89 -13.04 18.37
N PHE A 276 18.26 -13.66 17.24
CA PHE A 276 17.31 -14.43 16.42
C PHE A 276 16.73 -15.60 17.23
N ASN A 277 17.58 -16.34 17.94
CA ASN A 277 17.14 -17.47 18.76
C ASN A 277 16.17 -17.00 19.85
N LYS A 278 16.43 -15.85 20.49
CA LYS A 278 15.55 -15.26 21.51
C LYS A 278 14.15 -14.97 20.95
N LEU A 279 14.03 -14.33 19.78
CA LEU A 279 12.70 -14.06 19.21
C LEU A 279 11.93 -15.33 18.82
N ASN A 280 12.62 -16.43 18.50
CA ASN A 280 11.98 -17.70 18.15
C ASN A 280 11.71 -18.63 19.35
N GLN A 281 12.01 -18.20 20.58
CA GLN A 281 11.79 -18.99 21.80
C GLN A 281 10.36 -18.88 22.36
N ASP A 282 9.91 -19.98 22.98
CA ASP A 282 8.64 -20.17 23.68
C ASP A 282 7.38 -19.83 22.86
N ASN A 283 7.51 -19.82 21.53
CA ASN A 283 6.41 -19.54 20.61
C ASN A 283 5.69 -18.21 20.90
N ILE A 284 6.39 -17.21 21.45
CA ILE A 284 5.80 -15.87 21.69
C ILE A 284 5.59 -15.17 20.35
N LEU A 285 6.64 -15.14 19.55
CA LEU A 285 6.63 -14.67 18.17
C LEU A 285 6.82 -15.84 17.21
N LYS A 286 6.35 -15.64 15.99
CA LYS A 286 6.55 -16.55 14.85
C LYS A 286 7.22 -15.75 13.74
N TRP A 287 8.40 -16.18 13.32
CA TRP A 287 9.04 -15.64 12.12
C TRP A 287 8.25 -16.06 10.87
N ILE A 288 7.86 -15.11 10.04
CA ILE A 288 7.34 -15.37 8.70
C ILE A 288 8.54 -15.54 7.77
N GLN A 289 8.98 -16.79 7.68
CA GLN A 289 10.13 -17.18 6.86
C GLN A 289 9.90 -16.81 5.38
N PRO A 290 10.89 -16.22 4.69
CA PRO A 290 10.81 -16.04 3.26
C PRO A 290 10.67 -17.38 2.52
N ASP A 291 9.74 -17.47 1.58
CA ASP A 291 9.39 -18.71 0.88
C ASP A 291 10.60 -19.32 0.13
N CYS A 292 11.53 -18.47 -0.33
CA CYS A 292 12.77 -18.89 -0.98
C CYS A 292 13.66 -19.79 -0.09
N LEU A 293 13.46 -19.78 1.24
CA LEU A 293 14.23 -20.61 2.16
C LEU A 293 13.89 -22.08 1.95
N ALA A 294 12.63 -22.40 1.63
CA ALA A 294 12.17 -23.76 1.37
C ALA A 294 12.75 -24.32 0.06
N SER A 295 12.94 -23.47 -0.95
CA SER A 295 13.53 -23.82 -2.25
C SER A 295 15.05 -23.66 -2.32
N ASN A 296 15.71 -23.27 -1.24
CA ASN A 296 17.16 -23.08 -1.16
C ASN A 296 17.74 -22.12 -2.22
N ASN A 297 16.98 -21.06 -2.53
CA ASN A 297 17.33 -20.05 -3.53
C ASN A 297 17.17 -18.62 -2.99
N CYS A 298 17.20 -18.44 -1.66
CA CYS A 298 17.13 -17.10 -1.08
C CYS A 298 18.36 -16.26 -1.40
N LEU A 299 18.10 -14.96 -1.49
CA LEU A 299 19.09 -13.90 -1.52
C LEU A 299 19.39 -13.47 -0.08
N SER A 300 20.60 -12.95 0.17
CA SER A 300 20.87 -12.16 1.37
C SER A 300 19.99 -10.90 1.37
N THR A 301 19.72 -10.31 2.52
CA THR A 301 18.99 -9.02 2.53
C THR A 301 19.93 -7.85 2.28
N GLN A 302 21.15 -7.86 2.81
CA GLN A 302 22.18 -6.87 2.48
C GLN A 302 23.02 -7.27 1.24
N CYS A 303 23.57 -6.27 0.55
CA CYS A 303 24.30 -6.41 -0.71
C CYS A 303 25.80 -6.69 -0.56
N ASN A 304 26.35 -6.53 0.64
CA ASN A 304 27.76 -6.82 0.88
C ASN A 304 28.07 -8.32 0.65
N PRO A 305 28.94 -8.66 -0.33
CA PRO A 305 29.18 -10.04 -0.75
C PRO A 305 29.88 -10.91 0.30
N ASN A 306 30.42 -10.30 1.37
CA ASN A 306 31.05 -11.04 2.46
C ASN A 306 30.02 -11.69 3.41
N PHE A 307 28.75 -11.33 3.30
CA PHE A 307 27.69 -11.80 4.17
C PHE A 307 26.58 -12.46 3.35
N ASN A 308 26.41 -13.77 3.52
CA ASN A 308 25.33 -14.53 2.91
C ASN A 308 24.21 -14.76 3.94
N SER A 309 23.54 -13.70 4.35
CA SER A 309 22.60 -13.72 5.47
C SER A 309 21.36 -12.86 5.30
N ILE A 310 20.31 -13.22 6.03
CA ILE A 310 19.10 -12.42 6.21
C ILE A 310 19.23 -11.64 7.53
N LEU A 311 19.08 -10.33 7.44
CA LEU A 311 19.08 -9.38 8.56
C LEU A 311 17.66 -8.84 8.80
N ASP A 312 16.98 -8.54 7.72
CA ASP A 312 15.63 -7.98 7.65
C ASP A 312 14.57 -9.08 7.74
N ALA A 313 13.54 -8.88 8.56
CA ALA A 313 12.56 -9.94 8.82
C ALA A 313 11.18 -9.42 9.20
N VAL A 314 10.19 -10.33 9.12
CA VAL A 314 8.82 -10.09 9.58
C VAL A 314 8.45 -11.15 10.62
N PHE A 315 8.04 -10.72 11.80
CA PHE A 315 7.54 -11.56 12.88
C PHE A 315 6.08 -11.22 13.19
N VAL A 316 5.33 -12.21 13.66
CA VAL A 316 3.97 -12.03 14.17
C VAL A 316 3.82 -12.58 15.58
N GLY A 317 3.00 -11.93 16.39
CA GLY A 317 2.69 -12.34 17.77
C GLY A 317 1.19 -12.34 18.05
N GLY A 318 0.82 -12.81 19.25
CA GLY A 318 -0.59 -12.93 19.64
C GLY A 318 -1.40 -13.80 18.68
N THR A 319 -2.62 -13.35 18.33
CA THR A 319 -3.52 -14.07 17.41
C THR A 319 -3.04 -14.04 15.96
N ALA A 320 -2.15 -13.11 15.56
CA ALA A 320 -1.61 -13.04 14.20
C ALA A 320 -0.76 -14.26 13.84
N LYS A 321 -0.27 -15.03 14.82
CA LYS A 321 0.42 -16.31 14.58
C LYS A 321 -0.45 -17.34 13.85
N ASN A 322 -1.77 -17.22 13.95
CA ASN A 322 -2.75 -18.08 13.31
C ASN A 322 -3.17 -17.59 11.92
N TRP A 323 -2.77 -16.38 11.53
CA TRP A 323 -3.03 -15.88 10.17
C TRP A 323 -2.22 -16.68 9.16
N SER A 324 -2.82 -16.93 8.00
CA SER A 324 -2.08 -17.46 6.87
C SER A 324 -1.15 -16.36 6.38
N ALA A 325 0.15 -16.63 6.30
CA ALA A 325 1.15 -15.63 5.97
C ALA A 325 2.23 -16.22 5.07
N SER A 326 2.78 -15.38 4.20
CA SER A 326 3.93 -15.66 3.35
C SER A 326 4.87 -14.46 3.35
N SER A 327 6.15 -14.69 3.04
CA SER A 327 7.16 -13.63 2.95
C SER A 327 8.09 -13.86 1.77
N SER A 328 8.63 -12.78 1.22
CA SER A 328 9.58 -12.82 0.11
C SER A 328 10.63 -11.73 0.24
N ILE A 329 11.84 -12.02 -0.25
CA ILE A 329 12.91 -11.04 -0.40
C ILE A 329 12.86 -10.56 -1.86
N VAL A 330 12.69 -9.27 -2.08
CA VAL A 330 12.61 -8.69 -3.42
C VAL A 330 13.99 -8.77 -4.09
N PRO A 331 14.11 -9.37 -5.28
CA PRO A 331 15.37 -9.36 -6.03
C PRO A 331 15.80 -7.93 -6.36
N PHE A 332 17.07 -7.65 -6.12
CA PHE A 332 17.70 -6.36 -6.37
C PHE A 332 19.12 -6.56 -6.86
N ASP A 333 19.54 -5.71 -7.81
CA ASP A 333 20.88 -5.70 -8.38
C ASP A 333 21.83 -4.93 -7.47
N CYS A 334 22.59 -5.67 -6.65
CA CYS A 334 23.56 -5.09 -5.72
C CYS A 334 24.70 -4.31 -6.37
N SER A 335 24.89 -4.38 -7.69
CA SER A 335 25.85 -3.49 -8.35
C SER A 335 25.41 -2.02 -8.34
N LYS A 336 24.13 -1.76 -8.07
CA LYS A 336 23.55 -0.40 -8.00
C LYS A 336 23.80 0.33 -6.69
N ASP A 337 24.21 -0.35 -5.62
CA ASP A 337 24.60 0.27 -4.35
C ASP A 337 25.61 1.40 -4.58
N ALA A 338 26.67 1.13 -5.36
CA ALA A 338 27.68 2.12 -5.74
C ALA A 338 27.16 3.33 -6.55
N THR A 339 25.87 3.34 -6.92
CA THR A 339 25.19 4.42 -7.65
C THR A 339 24.12 5.14 -6.81
N GLY A 340 24.10 4.91 -5.49
CA GLY A 340 23.23 5.58 -4.54
C GLY A 340 21.89 4.88 -4.31
N PHE A 341 21.77 3.60 -4.63
CA PHE A 341 20.62 2.79 -4.20
C PHE A 341 20.93 2.11 -2.85
N PRO A 342 19.91 1.74 -2.05
CA PRO A 342 20.12 0.97 -0.82
C PRO A 342 20.85 -0.35 -1.06
N ASP A 343 21.75 -0.67 -0.13
CA ASP A 343 22.42 -1.95 -0.07
C ASP A 343 21.50 -3.05 0.50
N HIS A 344 20.35 -2.69 1.08
CA HIS A 344 19.36 -3.62 1.57
C HIS A 344 18.28 -3.95 0.52
N ARG A 345 17.77 -5.18 0.58
CA ARG A 345 16.62 -5.66 -0.18
C ARG A 345 15.35 -5.51 0.64
N ILE A 346 14.27 -5.08 -0.03
CA ILE A 346 12.94 -5.05 0.56
C ILE A 346 12.51 -6.48 0.93
N VAL A 347 12.02 -6.65 2.16
CA VAL A 347 11.34 -7.90 2.59
C VAL A 347 9.85 -7.62 2.68
N LYS A 348 9.06 -8.34 1.89
CA LYS A 348 7.60 -8.21 1.83
C LYS A 348 6.93 -9.36 2.55
N ALA A 349 5.77 -9.11 3.15
CA ALA A 349 4.88 -10.14 3.66
C ALA A 349 3.43 -9.91 3.24
N GLU A 350 2.72 -11.00 2.98
CA GLU A 350 1.27 -11.02 2.80
C GLU A 350 0.67 -11.81 3.96
N LEU A 351 -0.22 -11.18 4.73
CA LEU A 351 -0.92 -11.81 5.85
C LEU A 351 -2.41 -11.80 5.58
N LYS A 352 -3.01 -12.99 5.47
CA LYS A 352 -4.46 -13.16 5.40
C LYS A 352 -5.05 -13.18 6.81
N VAL A 353 -5.63 -12.06 7.19
CA VAL A 353 -6.32 -11.81 8.45
C VAL A 353 -7.59 -12.67 8.52
N SER A 354 -7.70 -13.46 9.58
CA SER A 354 -8.79 -14.43 9.80
C SER A 354 -10.04 -13.79 10.39
#